data_AF-A0A2J6TJK4-F1
#
_entry.id   AF-A0A2J6TJK4-F1
#
_cell.length_a   1.000
_cell.length_b   1.000
_cell.length_c   1.000
_cell.angle_alpha   90.00
_cell.angle_beta   90.00
_cell.angle_gamma   90.00
#
_symmetry.space_group_name_H-M   'P 1'
#
loop_
_entity.id
_entity.type
_entity.pdbx_description
1 polymer ?
#
loop_
_entity_poly.entity_id
_entity_poly.type
_entity_poly.pdbx_seq_one_letter_code
_entity_poly.pdbx_strand_id
1 'polypeptide(L)'
;MANGSLASQNSCASCNSVWAFSKSFNARQLTRLAGFDIIWTSNLLDHLLIQDEDEKLKVHVFHHVKVLENHLTIKNSIIPPELILETMDTLALMIPRADRRVRKWYRQLQRPYVLDPSVLSLEYLKSENRRIDHFVFWGGRLRKLKRAFDDHEPHGPLQWWRDDRKPVQWWTFWVAALVLALTIIFGFTQSVTAILQLMKS
;
A
#
# COMPACT_ATOMS: atom_id res chain seq x y z
N MET A 1 5.81 -22.82 50.45
CA MET A 1 4.52 -22.45 49.83
C MET A 1 4.80 -21.87 48.45
N ALA A 2 3.87 -22.07 47.52
CA ALA A 2 4.07 -22.22 46.08
C ALA A 2 4.65 -21.01 45.31
N ASN A 3 5.30 -21.39 44.20
CA ASN A 3 5.70 -20.58 43.04
C ASN A 3 4.58 -19.71 42.47
N GLY A 4 4.97 -18.55 41.92
CA GLY A 4 4.19 -17.76 40.98
C GLY A 4 5.11 -17.11 39.93
N SER A 5 5.50 -17.89 38.94
CA SER A 5 6.16 -17.48 37.70
C SER A 5 5.11 -17.21 36.60
N LEU A 6 5.51 -16.45 35.57
CA LEU A 6 4.86 -16.18 34.26
C LEU A 6 3.87 -15.00 34.23
N ALA A 7 3.86 -14.12 33.23
CA ALA A 7 4.27 -14.26 31.82
C ALA A 7 4.95 -12.97 31.32
N SER A 8 6.16 -13.02 30.77
CA SER A 8 6.43 -13.24 29.33
C SER A 8 5.59 -12.35 28.41
N GLN A 9 6.02 -11.09 28.25
CA GLN A 9 5.63 -10.23 27.12
C GLN A 9 6.39 -10.68 25.87
N ASN A 10 6.07 -11.88 25.37
CA ASN A 10 6.45 -12.26 24.01
C ASN A 10 5.32 -11.79 23.07
N SER A 11 5.27 -10.48 22.77
CA SER A 11 4.39 -9.99 21.71
C SER A 11 4.97 -10.42 20.36
N CYS A 12 4.33 -11.35 19.68
CA CYS A 12 4.66 -11.71 18.30
C CYS A 12 4.71 -10.44 17.44
N ALA A 13 5.89 -10.06 16.95
CA ALA A 13 6.08 -8.94 16.04
C ALA A 13 5.21 -9.06 14.77
N SER A 14 4.82 -10.29 14.41
CA SER A 14 3.88 -10.58 13.31
C SER A 14 2.46 -10.07 13.59
N CYS A 15 1.96 -10.11 14.83
CA CYS A 15 0.60 -9.65 15.18
C CYS A 15 0.47 -8.11 15.13
N ASN A 16 1.56 -7.38 15.40
CA ASN A 16 1.60 -5.92 15.26
C ASN A 16 1.60 -5.44 13.80
N SER A 17 1.93 -6.31 12.84
CA SER A 17 1.97 -5.96 11.41
C SER A 17 0.58 -5.73 10.80
N VAL A 18 -0.48 -6.28 11.40
CA VAL A 18 -1.86 -6.08 10.93
C VAL A 18 -2.32 -4.64 11.15
N TRP A 19 -1.82 -4.00 12.21
CA TRP A 19 -2.31 -2.72 12.71
C TRP A 19 -1.42 -1.53 12.38
N ALA A 20 -0.23 -1.77 11.80
CA ALA A 20 0.68 -0.72 11.37
C ALA A 20 0.69 -0.58 9.83
N PHE A 21 0.76 0.65 9.35
CA PHE A 21 0.88 0.94 7.92
C PHE A 21 2.35 0.91 7.50
N SER A 22 2.67 0.01 6.57
CA SER A 22 3.99 -0.03 5.95
C SER A 22 4.28 1.25 5.16
N LYS A 23 5.56 1.58 4.95
CA LYS A 23 5.97 2.75 4.13
C LYS A 23 5.45 2.71 2.68
N SER A 24 5.11 1.52 2.20
CA SER A 24 4.54 1.29 0.87
C SER A 24 3.02 1.45 0.82
N PHE A 25 2.33 1.60 1.96
CA PHE A 25 0.92 1.97 1.98
C PHE A 25 0.79 3.47 1.69
N ASN A 26 0.50 3.81 0.43
CA ASN A 26 0.25 5.18 -0.02
C ASN A 26 -0.64 5.19 -1.29
N ALA A 27 -1.21 6.33 -1.61
CA ALA A 27 -2.12 6.55 -2.75
C ALA A 27 -1.56 6.05 -4.09
N ARG A 28 -0.27 6.31 -4.35
CA ARG A 28 0.38 5.87 -5.58
C ARG A 28 0.54 4.35 -5.66
N GLN A 29 0.74 3.68 -4.53
CA GLN A 29 0.84 2.22 -4.50
C GLN A 29 -0.52 1.55 -4.50
N LEU A 30 -1.54 2.17 -3.90
CA LEU A 30 -2.93 1.73 -4.02
C LEU A 30 -3.36 1.63 -5.50
N THR A 31 -3.09 2.68 -6.28
CA THR A 31 -3.37 2.69 -7.73
C THR A 31 -2.52 1.69 -8.52
N ARG A 32 -1.24 1.54 -8.18
CA ARG A 32 -0.30 0.71 -8.97
C ARG A 32 -0.35 -0.78 -8.66
N LEU A 33 -0.49 -1.15 -7.40
CA LEU A 33 -0.38 -2.54 -6.94
C LEU A 33 -1.76 -3.16 -6.77
N ALA A 34 -2.68 -2.44 -6.15
CA ALA A 34 -4.01 -2.94 -5.83
C ALA A 34 -5.10 -2.49 -6.81
N GLY A 35 -4.72 -1.80 -7.89
CA GLY A 35 -5.65 -1.42 -8.96
C GLY A 35 -6.74 -0.43 -8.56
N PHE A 36 -6.61 0.23 -7.40
CA PHE A 36 -7.58 1.22 -6.96
C PHE A 36 -7.63 2.40 -7.91
N ASP A 37 -8.82 2.93 -8.16
CA ASP A 37 -8.97 4.26 -8.73
C ASP A 37 -9.12 5.29 -7.60
N ILE A 38 -8.38 6.40 -7.70
CA ILE A 38 -8.44 7.46 -6.68
C ILE A 38 -9.37 8.55 -7.18
N ILE A 39 -10.48 8.70 -6.46
CA ILE A 39 -11.45 9.75 -6.71
C ILE A 39 -11.14 10.92 -5.76
N TRP A 40 -10.66 12.02 -6.31
CA TRP A 40 -10.43 13.23 -5.53
C TRP A 40 -11.77 13.88 -5.22
N THR A 41 -12.10 14.01 -3.94
CA THR A 41 -13.39 14.55 -3.50
C THR A 41 -13.23 15.87 -2.75
N SER A 42 -14.23 16.73 -2.86
CA SER A 42 -14.36 17.94 -2.04
C SER A 42 -15.30 17.74 -0.84
N ASN A 43 -15.92 16.56 -0.71
CA ASN A 43 -16.76 16.19 0.41
C ASN A 43 -15.93 15.44 1.46
N LEU A 44 -15.82 16.01 2.66
CA LEU A 44 -15.08 15.40 3.76
C LEU A 44 -15.72 14.06 4.20
N LEU A 45 -17.05 13.94 4.11
CA LEU A 45 -17.77 12.72 4.51
C LEU A 45 -17.44 11.52 3.64
N ASP A 46 -16.95 11.74 2.42
CA ASP A 46 -16.56 10.69 1.49
C ASP A 46 -15.08 10.31 1.67
N HIS A 47 -14.32 11.00 2.51
CA HIS A 47 -12.90 10.70 2.69
C HIS A 47 -12.66 9.24 3.10
N LEU A 48 -11.83 8.54 2.34
CA LEU A 48 -11.52 7.10 2.45
C LEU A 48 -12.71 6.16 2.26
N LEU A 49 -13.82 6.65 1.69
CA LEU A 49 -14.91 5.78 1.27
C LEU A 49 -14.41 4.88 0.14
N ILE A 50 -14.64 3.57 0.29
CA ILE A 50 -14.35 2.58 -0.73
C ILE A 50 -15.67 2.20 -1.38
N GLN A 51 -15.70 2.27 -2.71
CA GLN A 51 -16.82 1.84 -3.53
C GLN A 51 -16.31 0.75 -4.48
N ASP A 52 -17.10 -0.30 -4.64
CA ASP A 52 -16.87 -1.33 -5.63
C ASP A 52 -17.90 -1.10 -6.75
N GLU A 53 -17.45 -0.46 -7.82
CA GLU A 53 -18.26 -0.14 -8.99
C GLU A 53 -17.50 -0.55 -10.24
N ASP A 54 -18.19 -1.14 -11.21
CA ASP A 54 -17.64 -1.46 -12.53
C ASP A 54 -16.37 -2.34 -12.49
N GLU A 55 -16.33 -3.32 -11.58
CA GLU A 55 -15.19 -4.23 -11.35
C GLU A 55 -13.88 -3.53 -10.93
N LYS A 56 -13.97 -2.27 -10.46
CA LYS A 56 -12.83 -1.52 -9.94
C LYS A 56 -13.13 -0.92 -8.58
N LEU A 57 -12.22 -1.16 -7.63
CA LEU A 57 -12.28 -0.50 -6.33
C LEU A 57 -11.91 0.97 -6.47
N LYS A 58 -12.85 1.85 -6.17
CA LYS A 58 -12.68 3.30 -6.11
C LYS A 58 -12.48 3.71 -4.65
N VAL A 59 -11.48 4.54 -4.38
CA VAL A 59 -11.28 5.16 -3.06
C VAL A 59 -11.35 6.68 -3.17
N HIS A 60 -12.21 7.27 -2.36
CA HIS A 60 -12.39 8.72 -2.30
C HIS A 60 -11.34 9.35 -1.39
N VAL A 61 -10.66 10.40 -1.84
CA VAL A 61 -9.64 11.11 -1.07
C VAL A 61 -9.94 12.61 -1.08
N PHE A 62 -10.40 13.11 0.06
CA PHE A 62 -10.52 14.55 0.30
C PHE A 62 -9.16 15.24 0.18
N HIS A 63 -9.05 16.33 -0.60
CA HIS A 63 -7.74 16.92 -0.93
C HIS A 63 -7.51 18.36 -0.47
N HIS A 64 -8.52 19.08 0.04
CA HIS A 64 -8.42 20.51 0.35
C HIS A 64 -7.82 20.79 1.74
N VAL A 65 -6.49 20.73 1.85
CA VAL A 65 -5.77 20.97 3.10
C VAL A 65 -5.95 22.40 3.60
N LYS A 66 -5.96 23.41 2.72
CA LYS A 66 -6.19 24.80 3.15
C LYS A 66 -7.56 25.01 3.81
N VAL A 67 -8.57 24.26 3.37
CA VAL A 67 -9.91 24.31 3.98
C VAL A 67 -9.85 23.78 5.41
N LEU A 68 -9.13 22.67 5.63
CA LEU A 68 -8.89 22.10 6.96
C LEU A 68 -8.14 23.08 7.87
N GLU A 69 -7.05 23.69 7.38
CA GLU A 69 -6.27 24.69 8.13
C GLU A 69 -7.12 25.92 8.52
N ASN A 70 -7.98 26.38 7.60
CA ASN A 70 -8.88 27.48 7.88
C ASN A 70 -9.91 27.12 8.98
N HIS A 71 -10.46 25.90 8.95
CA HIS A 71 -11.38 25.43 9.98
C HIS A 71 -10.74 25.34 11.38
N LEU A 72 -9.43 25.08 11.47
CA LEU A 72 -8.71 25.13 12.75
C LEU A 72 -8.55 26.56 13.31
N THR A 73 -8.60 27.58 12.44
CA THR A 73 -8.42 28.99 12.84
C THR A 73 -9.73 29.64 13.28
N ILE A 74 -10.88 29.13 12.82
CA ILE A 74 -12.21 29.68 13.12
C ILE A 74 -12.64 29.28 14.54
N LYS A 75 -13.00 30.28 15.36
CA LYS A 75 -13.66 30.04 16.64
C LYS A 75 -15.07 29.48 16.40
N ASN A 76 -15.43 28.39 17.08
CA ASN A 76 -16.71 27.66 16.93
C ASN A 76 -16.88 26.91 15.59
N SER A 77 -15.83 26.24 15.09
CA SER A 77 -15.98 25.30 13.99
C SER A 77 -16.98 24.19 14.33
N ILE A 78 -17.86 23.87 13.38
CA ILE A 78 -18.81 22.74 13.47
C ILE A 78 -18.06 21.39 13.39
N ILE A 79 -16.89 21.40 12.75
CA ILE A 79 -16.04 20.22 12.60
C ILE A 79 -15.09 20.15 13.80
N PRO A 80 -15.07 19.03 14.55
CA PRO A 80 -14.15 18.84 15.66
C PRO A 80 -12.68 18.97 15.19
N PRO A 81 -11.82 19.69 15.93
CA PRO A 81 -10.43 19.87 15.55
C PRO A 81 -9.68 18.53 15.45
N GLU A 82 -10.08 17.53 16.25
CA GLU A 82 -9.48 16.19 16.23
C GLU A 82 -9.73 15.48 14.89
N LEU A 83 -10.93 15.62 14.32
CA LEU A 83 -11.26 15.06 13.00
C LEU A 83 -10.45 15.75 11.90
N ILE A 84 -10.22 17.05 12.02
CA ILE A 84 -9.43 17.82 11.07
C ILE A 84 -7.98 17.36 11.08
N LEU A 85 -7.37 17.30 12.27
CA LEU A 85 -5.99 16.83 12.45
C LEU A 85 -5.82 15.40 11.96
N GLU A 86 -6.76 14.51 12.29
CA GLU A 86 -6.72 13.14 11.80
C GLU A 86 -6.82 13.07 10.27
N THR A 87 -7.65 13.91 9.64
CA THR A 87 -7.73 14.00 8.17
C THR A 87 -6.42 14.51 7.55
N MET A 88 -5.72 15.43 8.21
CA MET A 88 -4.39 15.85 7.77
C MET A 88 -3.38 14.71 7.90
N ASP A 89 -3.44 13.93 8.97
CA ASP A 89 -2.59 12.75 9.17
C ASP A 89 -2.88 11.63 8.16
N THR A 90 -4.14 11.39 7.79
CA THR A 90 -4.48 10.43 6.73
C THR A 90 -3.95 10.89 5.38
N LEU A 91 -3.98 12.20 5.10
CA LEU A 91 -3.37 12.76 3.89
C LEU A 91 -1.85 12.63 3.90
N ALA A 92 -1.19 12.85 5.05
CA ALA A 92 0.23 12.62 5.22
C ALA A 92 0.61 11.13 5.08
N LEU A 93 -0.28 10.22 5.48
CA LEU A 93 -0.13 8.77 5.27
C LEU A 93 -0.26 8.41 3.79
N MET A 94 -1.28 8.92 3.11
CA MET A 94 -1.60 8.60 1.72
C MET A 94 -0.65 9.27 0.71
N ILE A 95 -0.19 10.48 1.03
CA ILE A 95 0.67 11.30 0.16
C ILE A 95 1.92 11.70 0.96
N PRO A 96 2.79 10.72 1.30
CA PRO A 96 3.92 10.97 2.17
C PRO A 96 4.90 11.94 1.53
N ARG A 97 5.05 13.12 2.14
CA ARG A 97 6.00 14.16 1.73
C ARG A 97 7.41 13.61 1.56
N ALA A 98 7.86 12.63 2.33
CA ALA A 98 9.21 12.06 2.22
C ALA A 98 9.44 11.30 0.89
N ASP A 99 8.40 10.72 0.28
CA ASP A 99 8.54 9.89 -0.92
C ASP A 99 8.57 10.74 -2.20
N ARG A 100 9.74 10.82 -2.85
CA ARG A 100 9.94 11.59 -4.08
C ARG A 100 9.06 11.09 -5.24
N ARG A 101 8.79 9.78 -5.32
CA ARG A 101 7.98 9.17 -6.38
C ARG A 101 6.52 9.60 -6.21
N VAL A 102 6.01 9.58 -4.97
CA VAL A 102 4.65 10.04 -4.66
C VAL A 102 4.51 11.54 -4.91
N ARG A 103 5.46 12.37 -4.46
CA ARG A 103 5.44 13.82 -4.73
C ARG A 103 5.39 14.13 -6.22
N LYS A 104 6.23 13.48 -7.03
CA LYS A 104 6.26 13.69 -8.48
C LYS A 104 4.93 13.30 -9.12
N TRP A 105 4.37 12.16 -8.72
CA TRP A 105 3.07 11.68 -9.18
C TRP A 105 1.94 12.65 -8.81
N TYR A 106 1.86 13.10 -7.56
CA TYR A 106 0.84 14.05 -7.12
C TYR A 106 0.90 15.38 -7.89
N ARG A 107 2.11 15.92 -8.13
CA ARG A 107 2.29 17.13 -8.94
C ARG A 107 1.79 17.00 -10.38
N GLN A 108 1.85 15.80 -10.96
CA GLN A 108 1.29 15.55 -12.30
C GLN A 108 -0.24 15.61 -12.29
N LEU A 109 -0.87 15.25 -11.17
CA LEU A 109 -2.32 15.26 -10.99
C LEU A 109 -2.88 16.64 -10.57
N GLN A 110 -2.04 17.57 -10.12
CA GLN A 110 -2.48 18.88 -9.63
C GLN A 110 -3.26 19.69 -10.66
N ARG A 111 -2.81 19.73 -11.93
CA ARG A 111 -3.51 20.50 -12.96
C ARG A 111 -4.80 19.82 -13.44
N PRO A 112 -4.80 18.52 -13.79
CA PRO A 112 -6.02 17.88 -14.27
C PRO A 112 -7.15 17.83 -13.24
N TYR A 113 -6.82 17.67 -11.95
CA TYR A 113 -7.80 17.50 -10.88
C TYR A 113 -7.90 18.70 -9.92
N VAL A 114 -7.21 19.81 -10.22
CA VAL A 114 -7.18 21.04 -9.39
C VAL A 114 -6.86 20.72 -7.91
N LEU A 115 -5.82 19.91 -7.71
CA LEU A 115 -5.48 19.43 -6.36
C LEU A 115 -4.75 20.49 -5.55
N ASP A 116 -5.00 20.48 -4.24
CA ASP A 116 -4.37 21.42 -3.31
C ASP A 116 -2.87 21.11 -3.19
N PRO A 117 -1.98 22.07 -3.50
CA PRO A 117 -0.54 21.90 -3.30
C PRO A 117 -0.14 21.78 -1.83
N SER A 118 -0.95 22.28 -0.89
CA SER A 118 -0.66 22.26 0.55
C SER A 118 -0.59 20.85 1.15
N VAL A 119 -1.12 19.83 0.47
CA VAL A 119 -0.88 18.42 0.87
C VAL A 119 0.62 18.10 0.94
N LEU A 120 1.42 18.69 0.05
CA LEU A 120 2.87 18.50 0.05
C LEU A 120 3.58 19.34 1.11
N SER A 121 2.88 20.17 1.90
CA SER A 121 3.40 20.89 3.05
C SER A 121 3.04 20.31 4.41
N LEU A 122 2.16 19.29 4.44
CA LEU A 122 1.80 18.58 5.66
C LEU A 122 3.01 18.03 6.42
N GLU A 123 2.86 17.96 7.75
CA GLU A 123 3.88 17.41 8.63
C GLU A 123 4.14 15.93 8.32
N TYR A 124 5.37 15.49 8.57
CA TYR A 124 5.73 14.10 8.38
C TYR A 124 5.07 13.21 9.44
N LEU A 125 4.26 12.26 8.98
CA LEU A 125 3.68 11.24 9.86
C LEU A 125 4.77 10.28 10.36
N LYS A 126 5.12 10.42 11.64
CA LYS A 126 6.06 9.57 12.38
C LYS A 126 5.63 8.12 12.38
N SER A 127 6.59 7.20 12.50
CA SER A 127 6.32 5.76 12.46
C SER A 127 5.37 5.29 13.57
N GLU A 128 5.39 5.95 14.73
CA GLU A 128 4.48 5.68 15.86
C GLU A 128 3.02 6.01 15.55
N ASN A 129 2.78 7.07 14.78
CA ASN A 129 1.45 7.51 14.35
C ASN A 129 0.95 6.77 13.10
N ARG A 130 1.76 5.87 12.52
CA ARG A 130 1.35 4.98 11.41
C ARG A 130 0.66 3.72 11.92
N ARG A 131 -0.07 3.82 13.03
CA ARG A 131 -0.86 2.72 13.59
C ARG A 131 -2.32 3.03 13.36
N ILE A 132 -3.13 2.00 13.16
CA ILE A 132 -4.56 2.18 12.95
C ILE A 132 -5.24 2.83 14.16
N ASP A 133 -4.70 2.59 15.36
CA ASP A 133 -5.22 3.11 16.63
C ASP A 133 -5.07 4.62 16.74
N HIS A 134 -4.16 5.23 15.96
CA HIS A 134 -4.02 6.69 15.85
C HIS A 134 -5.21 7.34 15.14
N PHE A 135 -5.91 6.57 14.31
CA PHE A 135 -7.01 7.04 13.48
C PHE A 135 -8.35 6.67 14.12
N VAL A 136 -8.90 7.54 14.96
CA VAL A 136 -10.15 7.32 15.70
C VAL A 136 -11.37 7.45 14.77
N PHE A 137 -11.40 8.49 13.94
CA PHE A 137 -12.52 8.78 13.06
C PHE A 137 -12.47 7.95 11.77
N TRP A 138 -11.31 7.86 11.14
CA TRP A 138 -11.09 7.22 9.85
C TRP A 138 -10.56 5.79 9.95
N GLY A 139 -10.17 5.33 11.14
CA GLY A 139 -9.58 4.00 11.34
C GLY A 139 -10.42 2.85 10.80
N GLY A 140 -11.75 2.94 10.90
CA GLY A 140 -12.66 1.94 10.32
C GLY A 140 -12.55 1.85 8.79
N ARG A 141 -12.48 3.00 8.10
CA ARG A 141 -12.33 3.07 6.64
C ARG A 141 -10.91 2.70 6.21
N LEU A 142 -9.90 3.18 6.92
CA LEU A 142 -8.51 2.77 6.72
C LEU A 142 -8.30 1.26 6.90
N ARG A 143 -9.01 0.62 7.85
CA ARG A 143 -8.94 -0.83 8.03
C ARG A 143 -9.44 -1.57 6.81
N LYS A 144 -10.58 -1.14 6.26
CA LYS A 144 -11.13 -1.70 5.03
C LYS A 144 -10.16 -1.48 3.86
N LEU A 145 -9.60 -0.28 3.74
CA LEU A 145 -8.66 0.07 2.69
C LEU A 145 -7.36 -0.75 2.78
N LYS A 146 -6.84 -0.93 4.00
CA LYS A 146 -5.67 -1.75 4.26
C LYS A 146 -5.91 -3.21 3.91
N ARG A 147 -7.05 -3.78 4.34
CA ARG A 147 -7.42 -5.17 4.00
C ARG A 147 -7.49 -5.36 2.50
N ALA A 148 -8.26 -4.53 1.81
CA ALA A 148 -8.37 -4.61 0.36
C ALA A 148 -7.00 -4.46 -0.33
N PHE A 149 -6.12 -3.57 0.17
CA PHE A 149 -4.76 -3.45 -0.36
C PHE A 149 -3.86 -4.65 -0.07
N ASP A 150 -4.00 -5.30 1.08
CA ASP A 150 -3.23 -6.49 1.45
C ASP A 150 -3.77 -7.77 0.76
N ASP A 151 -5.08 -7.84 0.51
CA ASP A 151 -5.77 -8.93 -0.18
C ASP A 151 -5.48 -8.93 -1.69
N HIS A 152 -5.13 -7.77 -2.26
CA HIS A 152 -4.68 -7.67 -3.66
C HIS A 152 -3.25 -8.21 -3.82
N GLU A 153 -3.13 -9.50 -4.14
CA GLU A 153 -1.91 -10.08 -4.69
C GLU A 153 -1.70 -9.67 -6.17
N PRO A 154 -0.46 -9.44 -6.62
CA PRO A 154 -0.18 -8.98 -7.98
C PRO A 154 -0.59 -10.02 -9.02
N HIS A 155 -1.63 -9.72 -9.81
CA HIS A 155 -2.23 -10.61 -10.83
C HIS A 155 -1.38 -10.80 -12.11
N GLY A 156 -0.05 -10.61 -12.08
CA GLY A 156 0.77 -10.91 -13.24
C GLY A 156 2.29 -10.79 -13.06
N PRO A 157 3.08 -11.54 -13.86
CA PRO A 157 4.54 -11.56 -13.75
C PRO A 157 5.20 -10.20 -14.04
N LEU A 158 4.58 -9.37 -14.88
CA LEU A 158 5.07 -7.99 -15.16
C LEU A 158 4.83 -7.03 -13.99
N GLN A 159 3.78 -7.28 -13.18
CA GLN A 159 3.44 -6.50 -12.01
C GLN A 159 4.26 -6.94 -10.80
N TRP A 160 4.55 -8.25 -10.72
CA TRP A 160 5.50 -8.84 -9.77
C TRP A 160 6.94 -8.32 -9.98
N TRP A 161 7.37 -8.12 -11.23
CA TRP A 161 8.67 -7.48 -11.54
C TRP A 161 8.80 -6.05 -11.02
N ARG A 162 7.69 -5.34 -10.80
CA ARG A 162 7.68 -3.94 -10.34
C ARG A 162 7.39 -3.80 -8.84
N ASP A 163 7.22 -4.91 -8.13
CA ASP A 163 6.92 -4.96 -6.71
C ASP A 163 8.20 -5.02 -5.87
N ASP A 164 8.64 -3.87 -5.34
CA ASP A 164 9.83 -3.73 -4.48
C ASP A 164 9.64 -4.40 -3.08
N ARG A 165 8.48 -5.01 -2.77
CA ARG A 165 8.14 -5.48 -1.41
C ARG A 165 8.74 -6.83 -1.00
N LYS A 166 9.12 -7.70 -1.94
CA LYS A 166 9.65 -9.05 -1.64
C LYS A 166 10.83 -9.45 -2.54
N PRO A 167 12.02 -8.84 -2.37
CA PRO A 167 13.19 -9.16 -3.21
C PRO A 167 13.65 -10.62 -3.10
N VAL A 168 13.33 -11.31 -2.00
CA VAL A 168 13.72 -12.73 -1.81
C VAL A 168 12.92 -13.67 -2.70
N GLN A 169 11.65 -13.35 -2.99
CA GLN A 169 10.83 -14.21 -3.86
C GLN A 169 11.29 -14.09 -5.32
N TRP A 170 11.78 -12.93 -5.75
CA TRP A 170 12.37 -12.70 -7.07
C TRP A 170 13.45 -13.72 -7.44
N TRP A 171 14.37 -14.00 -6.51
CA TRP A 171 15.41 -15.01 -6.72
C TRP A 171 14.86 -16.42 -6.87
N THR A 172 13.84 -16.79 -6.08
CA THR A 172 13.25 -18.14 -6.15
C THR A 172 12.60 -18.44 -7.50
N PHE A 173 11.95 -17.45 -8.13
CA PHE A 173 11.37 -17.62 -9.47
C PHE A 173 12.44 -17.78 -10.55
N TRP A 174 13.50 -16.97 -10.53
CA TRP A 174 14.60 -17.11 -11.50
C TRP A 174 15.36 -18.42 -11.32
N VAL A 175 15.56 -18.87 -10.08
CA VAL A 175 16.12 -20.19 -9.79
C VAL A 175 15.23 -21.29 -10.37
N ALA A 176 13.92 -21.24 -10.15
CA ALA A 176 12.99 -22.22 -10.71
C ALA A 176 12.96 -22.20 -12.25
N ALA A 177 12.96 -21.02 -12.88
CA ALA A 177 13.01 -20.88 -14.33
C ALA A 177 14.33 -21.39 -14.92
N LEU A 178 15.46 -21.13 -14.26
CA LEU A 178 16.77 -21.65 -14.65
C LEU A 178 16.80 -23.18 -14.55
N VAL A 179 16.32 -23.74 -13.43
CA VAL A 179 16.24 -25.19 -13.23
C VAL A 179 15.38 -25.83 -14.33
N LEU A 180 14.20 -25.27 -14.60
CA LEU A 180 13.31 -25.77 -15.66
C LEU A 180 13.99 -25.73 -17.04
N ALA A 181 14.64 -24.62 -17.38
CA ALA A 181 15.36 -24.48 -18.65
C ALA A 181 16.50 -25.52 -18.77
N LEU A 182 17.27 -25.72 -17.70
CA LEU A 182 18.30 -26.75 -17.66
C LEU A 182 17.72 -28.15 -17.82
N THR A 183 16.60 -28.47 -17.16
CA THR A 183 15.91 -29.76 -17.32
C THR A 183 15.48 -30.00 -18.76
N ILE A 184 14.94 -28.99 -19.44
CA ILE A 184 14.54 -29.10 -20.86
C ILE A 184 15.77 -29.37 -21.74
N ILE A 185 16.88 -28.67 -21.52
CA ILE A 185 18.12 -28.85 -22.29
C ILE A 185 18.72 -30.24 -22.06
N PHE A 186 18.73 -30.72 -20.83
CA PHE A 186 19.20 -32.08 -20.51
C PHE A 186 18.28 -33.15 -21.10
N GLY A 187 16.96 -32.99 -21.01
CA GLY A 187 16.01 -33.91 -21.65
C GLY A 187 16.15 -33.94 -23.17
N PHE A 188 16.40 -32.77 -23.77
CA PHE A 188 16.63 -32.65 -25.21
C PHE A 188 17.93 -33.32 -25.67
N THR A 189 19.04 -33.06 -24.97
CA THR A 189 20.33 -33.69 -25.30
C THR A 189 20.28 -35.21 -25.15
N GLN A 190 19.65 -35.73 -24.10
CA GLN A 190 19.45 -37.17 -23.91
C GLN A 190 18.63 -37.78 -25.06
N SER A 191 17.54 -37.13 -25.48
CA SER A 191 16.70 -37.60 -26.58
C SER A 191 17.48 -37.68 -27.90
N VAL A 192 18.28 -36.67 -28.22
CA VAL A 192 19.10 -36.65 -29.45
C VAL A 192 20.19 -37.73 -29.40
N THR A 193 20.85 -37.93 -28.25
CA THR A 193 21.88 -38.96 -28.11
C THR A 193 21.33 -40.38 -28.22
N ALA A 194 20.13 -40.63 -27.70
CA ALA A 194 19.47 -41.94 -27.78
C ALA A 194 19.12 -42.30 -29.24
N ILE A 195 18.62 -41.33 -30.01
CA ILE A 195 18.29 -41.53 -31.44
C ILE A 195 19.55 -41.80 -32.26
N LEU A 196 20.64 -41.06 -32.02
CA LEU A 196 21.91 -41.26 -32.72
C LEU A 196 22.56 -42.62 -32.38
N GLN A 197 22.40 -43.12 -31.16
CA GLN A 197 22.89 -44.46 -30.78
C GLN A 197 22.12 -45.57 -31.47
N LEU A 198 20.80 -45.43 -31.65
CA LEU A 198 19.97 -46.39 -32.38
C LEU A 198 20.30 -46.45 -33.87
N MET A 199 20.70 -45.33 -34.48
CA MET A 199 21.10 -45.30 -35.90
C MET A 199 22.50 -45.87 -36.16
N LYS A 200 23.31 -46.03 -35.12
CA LYS A 200 24.70 -46.51 -35.22
C LYS A 200 24.86 -47.97 -34.79
N SER A 201 23.79 -48.58 -34.27
CA SER A 201 23.69 -50.02 -33.99
C SER A 201 23.06 -50.77 -35.15
#